data_AF-A0A357LPD4-F1
#
_entry.id   AF-A0A357LPD4-F1
#
_cell.length_a   1.000
_cell.length_b   1.000
_cell.length_c   1.000
_cell.angle_alpha   90.00
_cell.angle_beta   90.00
_cell.angle_gamma   90.00
#
_symmetry.space_group_name_H-M   'P 1'
#
loop_
_entity.id
_entity.type
_entity.pdbx_description
1 polymer ?
#
loop_
_entity_poly.entity_id
_entity_poly.type
_entity_poly.pdbx_seq_one_letter_code
_entity_poly.pdbx_strand_id
1 'polypeptide(L)'
;MICRVHAHCVIDVGGEGGALISEIFKAVAHARGTLFDRAHMIAAARTYMQKNSEPQRVEIIAGDPFKPLFQRGNVYFFLTYWQN
;
A
#
# COMPACT_ATOMS: atom_id res chain seq x y z
N MET A 1 4.00 -12.56 -0.13
CA MET A 1 4.81 -11.37 0.14
C MET A 1 5.39 -10.82 -1.15
N ILE A 2 4.77 -9.75 -1.64
CA ILE A 2 5.14 -9.04 -2.87
C ILE A 2 6.46 -8.26 -2.72
N CYS A 3 6.81 -7.85 -1.51
CA CYS A 3 8.07 -7.18 -1.20
C CYS A 3 9.17 -8.19 -0.86
N ARG A 4 10.14 -8.37 -1.77
CA ARG A 4 11.40 -9.10 -1.55
C ARG A 4 12.56 -8.10 -1.50
N VAL A 5 13.67 -8.52 -0.88
CA VAL A 5 14.85 -7.71 -0.47
C VAL A 5 15.58 -6.92 -1.59
N HIS A 6 15.12 -6.97 -2.85
CA HIS A 6 15.77 -6.31 -3.99
C HIS A 6 14.79 -5.56 -4.92
N ALA A 7 13.51 -5.47 -4.57
CA ALA A 7 12.53 -4.67 -5.31
C ALA A 7 12.25 -3.37 -4.55
N HIS A 8 12.10 -2.24 -5.24
CA HIS A 8 11.66 -0.98 -4.64
C HIS A 8 10.25 -1.18 -4.07
N CYS A 9 10.19 -1.46 -2.78
CA CYS A 9 8.98 -1.77 -2.04
C CYS A 9 8.49 -0.54 -1.30
N VAL A 10 7.27 -0.14 -1.63
CA VAL A 10 6.55 0.93 -0.95
C VAL A 10 5.50 0.35 -0.02
N ILE A 11 5.44 0.85 1.20
CA ILE A 11 4.37 0.53 2.15
C ILE A 11 3.52 1.79 2.33
N ASP A 12 2.29 1.75 1.84
CA ASP A 12 1.31 2.84 1.96
C ASP A 12 0.41 2.56 3.17
N VAL A 13 0.68 3.24 4.29
CA VAL A 13 -0.02 3.08 5.57
C VAL A 13 -1.15 4.10 5.66
N GLY A 14 -2.38 3.62 5.67
CA GLY A 14 -3.55 4.50 5.62
C GLY A 14 -3.81 5.08 4.24
N GLY A 15 -3.43 4.36 3.18
CA GLY A 15 -3.60 4.81 1.81
C GLY A 15 -5.03 4.76 1.28
N GLU A 16 -6.02 4.39 2.11
CA GLU A 16 -7.44 4.31 1.79
C GLU A 16 -7.71 3.42 0.56
N GLY A 17 -8.10 4.02 -0.56
CA GLY A 17 -8.31 3.35 -1.84
C GLY A 17 -7.02 2.96 -2.56
N GLY A 18 -5.88 3.56 -2.21
CA GLY A 18 -4.58 3.30 -2.84
C GLY A 18 -4.20 4.27 -3.97
N ALA A 19 -4.77 5.48 -4.01
CA ALA A 19 -4.48 6.45 -5.07
C ALA A 19 -3.00 6.82 -5.15
N LEU A 20 -2.34 7.06 -4.00
CA LEU A 20 -0.92 7.39 -3.98
C LEU A 20 -0.07 6.25 -4.55
N ILE A 21 -0.24 5.04 -4.03
CA ILE A 21 0.55 3.89 -4.48
C ILE A 21 0.31 3.56 -5.96
N SER A 22 -0.90 3.80 -6.49
CA SER A 22 -1.18 3.72 -7.93
C SER A 22 -0.34 4.71 -8.75
N GLU A 23 -0.23 5.97 -8.32
CA GLU A 23 0.58 6.96 -9.02
C GLU A 23 2.08 6.62 -8.96
N ILE A 24 2.56 6.10 -7.83
CA ILE A 24 3.94 5.61 -7.72
C ILE A 24 4.19 4.49 -8.73
N PHE A 25 3.23 3.58 -8.91
CA PHE A 25 3.38 2.48 -9.85
C PHE A 25 3.43 2.91 -11.32
N LYS A 26 2.76 4.02 -11.67
CA LYS A 26 2.84 4.65 -12.99
C LYS A 26 4.20 5.32 -13.21
N ALA A 27 4.72 6.00 -12.20
CA ALA A 27 6.01 6.69 -12.27
C ALA A 27 7.22 5.74 -12.20
N VAL A 28 7.08 4.62 -11.48
CA VAL A 28 8.16 3.64 -11.24
C VAL A 28 7.67 2.26 -11.65
N ALA A 29 7.96 1.87 -12.89
CA ALA A 29 7.42 0.66 -13.53
C ALA A 29 7.70 -0.64 -12.75
N HIS A 30 8.85 -0.73 -12.08
CA HIS A 30 9.26 -1.92 -11.31
C HIS A 30 8.95 -1.81 -9.81
N ALA A 31 8.32 -0.72 -9.36
CA ALA A 31 7.89 -0.61 -7.96
C ALA A 31 6.81 -1.65 -7.65
N ARG A 32 6.88 -2.18 -6.44
CA ARG A 32 5.89 -3.07 -5.84
C ARG A 32 5.51 -2.50 -4.49
N GLY A 33 4.43 -2.96 -3.89
CA GLY A 33 4.15 -2.50 -2.55
C GLY A 33 3.03 -3.19 -1.82
N THR A 34 2.78 -2.66 -0.62
CA THR A 34 1.71 -3.07 0.26
C THR A 34 0.86 -1.85 0.57
N LEU A 35 -0.45 -1.97 0.35
CA LEU A 35 -1.44 -1.03 0.85
C LEU A 35 -1.97 -1.59 2.17
N PHE A 36 -1.65 -0.93 3.26
CA PHE A 36 -2.01 -1.34 4.62
C PHE A 36 -3.02 -0.37 5.20
N ASP A 37 -4.19 -0.87 5.60
CA ASP A 37 -5.23 -0.05 6.20
C ASP A 37 -6.13 -0.87 7.15
N ARG A 38 -7.08 -0.21 7.81
CA ARG A 38 -8.09 -0.83 8.66
C ARG A 38 -9.00 -1.73 7.84
N ALA A 39 -9.51 -2.79 8.47
CA ALA A 39 -10.30 -3.83 7.81
C ALA A 39 -11.48 -3.31 6.97
N HIS A 40 -12.18 -2.26 7.42
CA HIS A 40 -13.32 -1.69 6.69
C HIS A 40 -12.92 -0.97 5.39
N MET A 41 -11.65 -0.58 5.21
CA MET A 41 -11.15 0.08 4.01
C MET A 41 -10.78 -0.91 2.90
N ILE A 42 -10.56 -2.19 3.23
CA ILE A 42 -10.00 -3.19 2.31
C ILE A 42 -10.88 -3.46 1.09
N ALA A 43 -12.20 -3.40 1.25
CA ALA A 43 -13.12 -3.54 0.12
C ALA A 43 -12.95 -2.40 -0.89
N ALA A 44 -12.92 -1.14 -0.40
CA ALA A 44 -12.72 0.04 -1.23
C ALA A 44 -11.34 0.01 -1.93
N ALA A 45 -10.30 -0.35 -1.18
CA ALA A 45 -8.95 -0.54 -1.70
C ALA A 45 -8.90 -1.57 -2.85
N ARG A 46 -9.53 -2.74 -2.68
CA ARG A 46 -9.58 -3.76 -3.73
C ARG A 46 -10.28 -3.27 -4.98
N THR A 47 -11.45 -2.66 -4.83
CA THR A 47 -12.21 -2.10 -5.96
C THR A 47 -11.39 -1.06 -6.72
N TYR A 48 -10.74 -0.14 -6.01
CA TYR A 48 -9.93 0.90 -6.63
C TYR A 48 -8.70 0.32 -7.32
N MET A 49 -7.95 -0.57 -6.65
CA MET A 49 -6.71 -1.13 -7.21
C MET A 49 -6.98 -2.04 -8.41
N GLN A 50 -8.10 -2.77 -8.44
CA GLN A 50 -8.49 -3.56 -9.62
C GLN A 50 -8.73 -2.68 -10.86
N LYS A 51 -9.22 -1.45 -10.67
CA LYS A 51 -9.52 -0.52 -11.76
C LYS A 51 -8.30 0.29 -12.20
N ASN A 52 -7.40 0.63 -11.28
CA ASN A 52 -6.38 1.66 -11.50
C ASN A 52 -4.93 1.15 -11.46
N SER A 53 -4.72 -0.11 -11.08
CA SER A 53 -3.38 -0.67 -10.87
C SER A 53 -3.30 -2.10 -11.42
N GLU A 54 -2.08 -2.55 -11.69
CA GLU A 54 -1.82 -3.97 -11.94
C GLU A 54 -1.93 -4.74 -10.62
N PRO A 55 -2.93 -5.65 -10.45
CA PRO A 55 -3.16 -6.33 -9.17
C PRO A 55 -1.97 -7.17 -8.69
N GLN A 56 -1.08 -7.55 -9.61
CA GLN A 56 0.11 -8.35 -9.33
C GLN A 56 1.23 -7.54 -8.63
N ARG A 57 1.10 -6.21 -8.55
CA ARG A 57 2.12 -5.31 -7.98
C ARG A 57 1.82 -4.83 -6.56
N VAL A 58 0.61 -5.08 -6.04
CA VAL A 58 0.19 -4.67 -4.69
C VAL A 58 -0.33 -5.83 -3.85
N GLU A 59 0.09 -5.87 -2.59
CA GLU A 59 -0.55 -6.67 -1.54
C GLU A 59 -1.45 -5.76 -0.71
N ILE A 60 -2.74 -6.10 -0.54
CA ILE A 60 -3.66 -5.32 0.30
C ILE A 60 -3.84 -6.05 1.62
N ILE A 61 -3.42 -5.42 2.72
CA ILE A 61 -3.37 -6.01 4.06
C ILE A 61 -4.21 -5.21 5.03
N ALA A 62 -5.06 -5.91 5.78
CA ALA A 62 -5.81 -5.34 6.89
C ALA A 62 -4.96 -5.32 8.16
N GLY A 63 -5.03 -4.25 8.94
CA GLY A 63 -4.48 -4.22 10.28
C GLY A 63 -4.75 -2.92 11.04
N ASP A 64 -4.09 -2.78 12.17
CA ASP A 64 -4.12 -1.57 13.00
C ASP A 64 -2.81 -0.77 12.77
N PRO A 65 -2.90 0.41 12.15
CA PRO A 65 -1.74 1.29 11.88
C PRO A 65 -1.03 1.81 13.12
N PHE A 66 -1.66 1.73 14.29
CA PHE A 66 -1.07 2.13 15.56
C PHE A 66 -0.37 0.98 16.30
N LYS A 67 -0.39 -0.23 15.74
CA LYS A 67 0.37 -1.39 16.24
C LYS A 67 1.64 -1.59 15.42
N PRO A 68 2.63 -2.35 15.94
CA PRO A 68 3.85 -2.65 15.20
C PRO A 68 3.56 -3.22 13.82
N LEU A 69 4.12 -2.57 12.80
CA LEU A 69 4.01 -2.99 11.42
C LEU A 69 5.13 -3.98 11.10
N PHE A 70 4.77 -5.24 10.89
CA PHE A 70 5.74 -6.31 10.62
C PHE A 70 6.22 -6.36 9.16
N GLN A 71 5.64 -5.52 8.29
CA GLN A 71 6.04 -5.48 6.89
C GLN A 71 7.31 -4.69 6.69
N ARG A 72 8.23 -5.27 5.92
CA ARG A 72 9.49 -4.63 5.49
C ARG A 72 9.30 -3.99 4.12
N GLY A 73 9.61 -2.71 4.03
CA GLY A 73 9.70 -1.97 2.78
C GLY A 73 10.90 -1.02 2.78
N ASN A 74 11.15 -0.41 1.62
CA ASN A 74 12.21 0.59 1.48
C ASN A 74 11.72 1.97 1.89
N VAL A 75 10.44 2.27 1.64
CA VAL A 75 9.81 3.55 1.93
C VAL A 75 8.43 3.29 2.52
N TYR A 76 8.08 4.06 3.56
CA TYR A 76 6.78 4.04 4.20
C TYR A 76 6.12 5.41 4.03
N PHE A 77 4.89 5.44 3.52
CA PHE A 77 4.06 6.63 3.47
C PHE A 77 2.98 6.54 4.55
N PHE A 78 2.74 7.63 5.26
CA PHE A 78 1.69 7.78 6.26
C PHE A 78 0.84 8.99 5.88
N LEU A 79 -0.32 8.76 5.28
CA LEU A 79 -1.14 9.84 4.70
C LEU A 79 -2.22 10.36 5.64
N THR A 80 -3.00 9.44 6.23
CA THR A 80 -4.26 9.79 6.91
C THR A 80 -4.20 9.72 8.43
N TYR A 81 -3.14 9.13 8.99
CA TYR A 81 -3.00 8.91 10.42
C TYR A 81 -2.22 10.01 11.16
N TRP A 82 -1.72 11.02 10.45
CA TRP A 82 -1.06 12.18 11.04
C TRP A 82 -1.95 13.42 10.97
N GLN A 83 -3.12 13.34 11.61
CA GLN A 83 -4.00 14.49 11.79
C GLN A 83 -4.07 14.81 13.27
N ASN A 84 -3.60 16.01 13.60
CA ASN A 84 -3.55 16.59 14.94
C ASN A 84 -4.91 17.19 15.28
#